data_AF-A0A7S1S3E4-F1
#
_entry.id   AF-A0A7S1S3E4-F1
#
_cell.length_a   1.000
_cell.length_b   1.000
_cell.length_c   1.000
_cell.angle_alpha   90.00
_cell.angle_beta   90.00
_cell.angle_gamma   90.00
#
_symmetry.space_group_name_H-M   'P 1'
#
loop_
_entity.id
_entity.type
_entity.pdbx_description
1 polymer ?
#
loop_
_entity_poly.entity_id
_entity_poly.type
_entity_poly.pdbx_seq_one_letter_code
_entity_poly.pdbx_strand_id
1 'polypeptide(L)'
;MASIAVASHSRPSCVEENMTYDDESVTGALPNGAFVVNALHCQNLCAVSLSCKAFTYKELASPAGVWPAVPAGGCYLFSAEKTLKAEDGAMSGPKSCKDQHHFKMPFNVTMPNSWFPEDAFKKPPEKKPEEEGPSMAEEMKATYQGLKHKVRNLDVCDGPMCCPGSSCHFASGCSSSRGTTRCIGAGLFPPKFGTCQCVTGACDHEGYCSDAPGREDLERKFEAPGAEAAEGVANAALPRHSDPRFALFGIASVLLVVGLAVVVRSSRRRAERQQDALQETFECENLE
;
A
#
# COMPACT_ATOMS: atom_id res chain seq x y z
N MET A 1 -29.94 24.68 -7.40
CA MET A 1 -28.84 23.71 -7.50
C MET A 1 -27.59 24.39 -6.96
N ALA A 2 -27.16 24.04 -5.75
CA ALA A 2 -26.00 24.67 -5.12
C ALA A 2 -24.72 24.01 -5.67
N SER A 3 -23.89 24.79 -6.36
CA SER A 3 -22.54 24.36 -6.73
C SER A 3 -21.67 24.40 -5.47
N ILE A 4 -21.35 23.23 -4.94
CA ILE A 4 -20.39 23.10 -3.84
C ILE A 4 -19.02 23.39 -4.46
N ALA A 5 -18.40 24.50 -4.06
CA ALA A 5 -17.03 24.80 -4.41
C ALA A 5 -16.12 23.78 -3.71
N VAL A 6 -15.72 22.74 -4.45
CA VAL A 6 -14.76 21.75 -3.96
C VAL A 6 -13.43 22.48 -3.78
N ALA A 7 -12.89 22.44 -2.57
CA ALA A 7 -11.60 23.05 -2.23
C ALA A 7 -10.56 22.65 -3.28
N SER A 8 -9.81 23.64 -3.76
CA SER A 8 -8.74 23.49 -4.74
C SER A 8 -7.61 22.65 -4.13
N HIS A 9 -7.74 21.32 -4.21
CA HIS A 9 -6.67 20.39 -3.87
C HIS A 9 -5.48 20.68 -4.78
N SER A 10 -4.26 20.58 -4.25
CA SER A 10 -3.01 20.88 -4.96
C SER A 10 -2.88 20.00 -6.22
N ARG A 11 -3.28 20.53 -7.38
CA ARG A 11 -3.18 19.87 -8.69
C ARG A 11 -1.82 20.16 -9.31
N PRO A 12 -1.11 19.15 -9.86
CA PRO A 12 0.08 19.41 -10.66
C PRO A 12 -0.31 20.15 -11.95
N SER A 13 0.50 21.12 -12.39
CA SER A 13 0.19 21.97 -13.55
C SER A 13 0.18 21.25 -14.90
N CYS A 14 0.73 20.03 -14.98
CA CYS A 14 0.86 19.26 -16.22
C CYS A 14 -0.14 18.10 -16.36
N VAL A 15 -1.16 18.05 -15.50
CA VAL A 15 -2.18 16.99 -15.50
C VAL A 15 -3.35 17.43 -16.37
N GLU A 16 -3.82 16.52 -17.22
CA GLU A 16 -5.03 16.71 -18.03
C GLU A 16 -6.26 16.21 -17.28
N GLU A 17 -7.27 17.08 -17.15
CA GLU A 17 -8.53 16.78 -16.47
C GLU A 17 -9.53 16.06 -17.39
N ASN A 18 -10.34 15.20 -16.80
CA ASN A 18 -11.30 14.33 -17.47
C ASN A 18 -10.67 13.44 -18.54
N MET A 19 -9.42 13.04 -18.32
CA MET A 19 -8.65 12.17 -19.21
C MET A 19 -8.14 10.96 -18.43
N THR A 20 -8.15 9.80 -19.08
CA THR A 20 -7.70 8.50 -18.56
C THR A 20 -6.84 7.81 -19.62
N TYR A 21 -5.78 7.12 -19.23
CA TYR A 21 -5.06 6.26 -20.17
C TYR A 21 -5.83 4.98 -20.49
N ASP A 22 -6.00 4.69 -21.77
CA ASP A 22 -6.65 3.47 -22.24
C ASP A 22 -5.69 2.28 -22.17
N ASP A 23 -5.80 1.52 -21.09
CA ASP A 23 -5.15 0.22 -20.96
C ASP A 23 -6.11 -0.74 -20.25
N GLU A 24 -6.80 -1.57 -21.03
CA GLU A 24 -7.75 -2.56 -20.51
C GLU A 24 -7.14 -3.46 -19.42
N SER A 25 -5.82 -3.68 -19.46
CA SER A 25 -5.12 -4.50 -18.46
C SER A 25 -4.91 -3.78 -17.12
N VAL A 26 -4.90 -2.44 -17.11
CA VAL A 26 -4.61 -1.63 -15.92
C VAL A 26 -5.87 -0.93 -15.40
N THR A 27 -6.69 -0.35 -16.27
CA THR A 27 -7.89 0.40 -15.85
C THR A 27 -9.08 -0.51 -15.51
N GLY A 28 -9.12 -1.73 -16.06
CA GLY A 28 -10.10 -2.76 -15.68
C GLY A 28 -9.74 -3.49 -14.38
N ALA A 29 -8.54 -3.27 -13.84
CA ALA A 29 -8.04 -3.91 -12.64
C ALA A 29 -8.17 -3.02 -11.39
N LEU A 30 -7.92 -3.60 -10.23
CA LEU A 30 -7.73 -2.83 -8.99
C LEU A 30 -6.52 -1.89 -9.15
N PRO A 31 -6.56 -0.68 -8.56
CA PRO A 31 -5.48 0.29 -8.69
C PRO A 31 -4.15 -0.29 -8.23
N ASN A 32 -3.17 -0.29 -9.14
CA ASN A 32 -1.82 -0.81 -8.89
C ASN A 32 -0.91 0.19 -8.15
N GLY A 33 -1.34 1.46 -8.01
CA GLY A 33 -0.64 2.51 -7.29
C GLY A 33 -1.07 2.72 -5.83
N ALA A 34 -2.20 2.13 -5.41
CA ALA A 34 -2.95 2.38 -4.15
C ALA A 34 -4.07 3.43 -4.26
N PHE A 35 -4.80 3.62 -3.15
CA PHE A 35 -5.81 4.68 -3.01
C PHE A 35 -5.18 5.89 -2.33
N VAL A 36 -5.29 7.05 -2.96
CA VAL A 36 -4.67 8.30 -2.50
C VAL A 36 -5.64 9.47 -2.50
N VAL A 37 -5.27 10.51 -1.75
CA VAL A 37 -6.14 11.68 -1.53
C VAL A 37 -6.18 12.66 -2.70
N ASN A 38 -5.17 12.68 -3.58
CA ASN A 38 -5.11 13.60 -4.72
C ASN A 38 -4.16 13.12 -5.83
N ALA A 39 -4.27 13.75 -6.99
CA ALA A 39 -3.43 13.47 -8.16
C ALA A 39 -1.93 13.68 -7.90
N LEU A 40 -1.55 14.63 -7.05
CA LEU A 40 -0.14 14.88 -6.70
C LEU A 40 0.50 13.68 -5.98
N HIS A 41 -0.22 13.05 -5.03
CA HIS A 41 0.25 11.82 -4.41
C HIS A 41 0.37 10.68 -5.41
N CYS A 42 -0.58 10.56 -6.35
CA CYS A 42 -0.50 9.56 -7.41
C CYS A 42 0.72 9.79 -8.32
N GLN A 43 1.03 11.04 -8.65
CA GLN A 43 2.25 11.40 -9.37
C GLN A 43 3.52 11.01 -8.59
N ASN A 44 3.56 11.29 -7.29
CA ASN A 44 4.71 10.93 -6.44
C ASN A 44 4.91 9.40 -6.39
N LEU A 45 3.82 8.62 -6.34
CA LEU A 45 3.87 7.16 -6.44
C LEU A 45 4.41 6.70 -7.80
N CYS A 46 4.00 7.35 -8.88
CA CYS A 46 4.59 7.10 -10.19
C CYS A 46 6.08 7.44 -10.21
N ALA A 47 6.48 8.57 -9.60
CA ALA A 47 7.87 9.02 -9.58
C ALA A 47 8.82 8.01 -8.93
N VAL A 48 8.39 7.35 -7.85
CA VAL A 48 9.19 6.31 -7.16
C VAL A 48 9.13 4.93 -7.83
N SER A 49 8.12 4.69 -8.66
CA SER A 49 8.01 3.43 -9.40
C SER A 49 8.95 3.41 -10.61
N LEU A 50 9.87 2.46 -10.66
CA LEU A 50 10.87 2.35 -11.73
C LEU A 50 10.23 2.14 -13.11
N SER A 51 9.15 1.36 -13.17
CA SER A 51 8.45 1.05 -14.41
C SER A 51 7.45 2.12 -14.82
N CYS A 52 7.01 3.01 -13.92
CA CYS A 52 5.98 4.00 -14.24
C CYS A 52 6.53 5.12 -15.14
N LYS A 53 5.79 5.39 -16.23
CA LYS A 53 5.99 6.51 -17.17
C LYS A 53 4.88 7.55 -17.07
N ALA A 54 3.65 7.11 -16.81
CA ALA A 54 2.48 7.97 -16.68
C ALA A 54 1.51 7.43 -15.64
N PHE A 55 0.60 8.26 -15.16
CA PHE A 55 -0.39 7.89 -14.15
C PHE A 55 -1.79 8.39 -14.49
N THR A 56 -2.79 7.75 -13.90
CA THR A 56 -4.18 8.22 -13.86
C THR A 56 -4.66 8.19 -12.41
N TYR A 57 -5.23 9.28 -11.96
CA TYR A 57 -5.92 9.41 -10.68
C TYR A 57 -7.42 9.55 -10.91
N LYS A 58 -8.24 8.69 -10.27
CA LYS A 58 -9.70 8.77 -10.35
C LYS A 58 -10.26 9.37 -9.07
N GLU A 59 -10.79 10.60 -9.17
CA GLU A 59 -11.37 11.33 -8.04
C GLU A 59 -12.71 10.73 -7.62
N LEU A 60 -13.48 10.23 -8.59
CA LEU A 60 -14.80 9.63 -8.36
C LEU A 60 -14.70 8.12 -8.16
N ALA A 61 -15.61 7.58 -7.35
CA ALA A 61 -15.82 6.14 -7.26
C ALA A 61 -16.45 5.60 -8.56
N SER A 62 -16.22 4.32 -8.87
CA SER A 62 -16.90 3.65 -9.99
C SER A 62 -18.41 3.84 -9.90
N PRO A 63 -19.11 4.09 -11.03
CA PRO A 63 -20.57 4.16 -11.05
C PRO A 63 -21.20 2.88 -10.48
N ALA A 64 -22.35 3.02 -9.82
CA ALA A 64 -23.09 1.87 -9.31
C ALA A 64 -23.39 0.88 -10.46
N GLY A 65 -23.09 -0.40 -10.25
CA GLY A 65 -23.27 -1.46 -11.24
C GLY A 65 -22.07 -1.72 -12.15
N VAL A 66 -21.00 -0.95 -12.06
CA VAL A 66 -19.72 -1.22 -12.75
C VAL A 66 -18.85 -2.09 -11.85
N TRP A 67 -18.38 -3.24 -12.37
CA TRP A 67 -17.49 -4.16 -11.66
C TRP A 67 -16.09 -4.15 -12.28
N PRO A 68 -15.00 -4.04 -11.50
CA PRO A 68 -14.99 -3.95 -10.03
C PRO A 68 -15.45 -2.58 -9.50
N ALA A 69 -16.10 -2.58 -8.33
CA ALA A 69 -16.43 -1.35 -7.63
C ALA A 69 -15.15 -0.75 -7.02
N VAL A 70 -14.67 0.35 -7.59
CA VAL A 70 -13.46 1.04 -7.14
C VAL A 70 -13.89 2.26 -6.33
N PRO A 71 -13.46 2.41 -5.07
CA PRO A 71 -13.73 3.63 -4.31
C PRO A 71 -12.98 4.82 -4.90
N ALA A 72 -13.42 6.02 -4.52
CA ALA A 72 -12.75 7.27 -4.88
C ALA A 72 -11.26 7.26 -4.49
N GLY A 73 -10.43 7.93 -5.30
CA GLY A 73 -9.01 8.08 -5.05
C GLY A 73 -8.12 6.99 -5.64
N GLY A 74 -8.61 6.20 -6.59
CA GLY A 74 -7.80 5.15 -7.23
C GLY A 74 -6.62 5.73 -8.03
N CYS A 75 -5.40 5.26 -7.74
CA CYS A 75 -4.18 5.61 -8.48
C CYS A 75 -3.72 4.46 -9.38
N TYR A 76 -3.60 4.73 -10.67
CA TYR A 76 -3.21 3.79 -11.72
C TYR A 76 -1.88 4.23 -12.32
N LEU A 77 -0.93 3.31 -12.39
CA LEU A 77 0.44 3.53 -12.87
C LEU A 77 0.66 2.76 -14.18
N PHE A 78 1.16 3.44 -15.20
CA PHE A 78 1.34 2.89 -16.55
C PHE A 78 2.82 2.84 -16.92
N SER A 79 3.26 1.72 -17.51
CA SER A 79 4.67 1.51 -17.89
C SER A 79 5.02 1.92 -19.31
N ALA A 80 4.01 2.18 -20.13
CA ALA A 80 4.14 2.65 -21.50
C ALA A 80 3.26 3.88 -21.71
N GLU A 81 3.62 4.71 -22.68
CA GLU A 81 2.73 5.76 -23.15
C GLU A 81 1.53 5.10 -23.82
N LYS A 82 0.33 5.57 -23.47
CA LYS A 82 -0.94 5.05 -23.96
C LYS A 82 -1.78 6.21 -24.50
N THR A 83 -2.78 5.87 -25.30
CA THR A 83 -3.74 6.85 -25.79
C THR A 83 -4.64 7.31 -24.65
N LEU A 84 -4.82 8.62 -24.53
CA LEU A 84 -5.77 9.19 -23.58
C LEU A 84 -7.19 9.07 -24.14
N LYS A 85 -8.14 8.73 -23.28
CA LYS A 85 -9.59 8.75 -23.52
C LYS A 85 -10.24 9.71 -22.53
N ALA A 86 -11.34 10.32 -22.94
CA ALA A 86 -12.13 11.16 -22.05
C ALA A 86 -12.86 10.27 -21.01
N GLU A 87 -12.72 10.60 -19.73
CA GLU A 87 -13.43 9.95 -18.61
C GLU A 87 -13.67 10.98 -17.51
N ASP A 88 -14.94 11.22 -17.16
CA ASP A 88 -15.31 12.23 -16.15
C ASP A 88 -14.73 11.90 -14.77
N GLY A 89 -14.07 12.88 -14.16
CA GLY A 89 -13.45 12.72 -12.83
C GLY A 89 -12.13 11.94 -12.83
N ALA A 90 -11.55 11.67 -14.00
CA ALA A 90 -10.19 11.16 -14.14
C ALA A 90 -9.19 12.31 -14.36
N MET A 91 -7.98 12.14 -13.87
CA MET A 91 -6.87 13.07 -14.02
C MET A 91 -5.63 12.28 -14.43
N SER A 92 -5.10 12.52 -15.62
CA SER A 92 -3.94 11.81 -16.14
C SER A 92 -2.76 12.74 -16.36
N GLY A 93 -1.55 12.22 -16.14
CA GLY A 93 -0.34 13.02 -16.36
C GLY A 93 0.94 12.19 -16.44
N PRO A 94 2.04 12.83 -16.86
CA PRO A 94 3.35 12.18 -16.90
C PRO A 94 3.91 11.97 -15.49
N LYS A 95 4.89 11.06 -15.39
CA LYS A 95 5.64 10.78 -14.14
C LYS A 95 6.16 12.05 -13.44
N SER A 96 6.56 13.07 -14.21
CA SER A 96 7.11 14.32 -13.69
C SER A 96 6.64 15.49 -14.53
N CYS A 97 6.13 16.54 -13.89
CA CYS A 97 5.82 17.82 -14.52
C CYS A 97 7.06 18.69 -14.78
N LYS A 98 8.18 18.09 -15.20
CA LYS A 98 9.31 18.93 -15.62
C LYS A 98 8.84 19.70 -16.84
N ASP A 99 8.85 21.02 -16.69
CA ASP A 99 8.34 22.04 -17.59
C ASP A 99 8.07 21.49 -19.00
N GLN A 100 6.78 21.29 -19.34
CA GLN A 100 6.36 21.05 -20.72
C GLN A 100 6.56 22.31 -21.60
N HIS A 101 7.62 23.08 -21.36
CA HIS A 101 8.41 23.62 -22.45
C HIS A 101 9.11 22.45 -23.18
N HIS A 102 8.31 21.55 -23.76
CA HIS A 102 8.71 20.96 -25.03
C HIS A 102 8.77 22.11 -26.02
N PHE A 103 9.92 22.79 -25.97
CA PHE A 103 10.51 23.54 -27.04
C PHE A 103 10.24 22.72 -28.31
N LYS A 104 9.27 23.18 -29.09
CA LYS A 104 9.04 22.73 -30.45
C LYS A 104 10.27 23.22 -31.22
N MET A 105 11.41 22.52 -31.08
CA MET A 105 12.56 22.77 -31.92
C MET A 105 12.02 22.58 -33.34
N PRO A 106 12.04 23.60 -34.22
CA PRO A 106 11.84 23.36 -35.62
C PRO A 106 13.02 22.49 -36.06
N PHE A 107 12.82 21.17 -36.08
CA PHE A 107 13.76 20.22 -36.65
C PHE A 107 13.72 20.40 -38.17
N ASN A 108 14.37 21.48 -38.61
CA ASN A 108 14.91 21.64 -39.94
C ASN A 108 16.41 21.91 -39.78
N VAL A 109 17.09 21.05 -39.01
CA VAL A 109 18.55 21.01 -38.98
C VAL A 109 18.95 19.86 -39.88
N THR A 110 19.21 20.19 -41.14
CA THR A 110 20.01 19.36 -42.04
C THR A 110 21.37 19.18 -41.36
N MET A 111 21.60 18.02 -40.75
CA MET A 111 22.92 17.70 -40.23
C MET A 111 23.87 17.53 -41.43
N PRO A 112 24.97 18.29 -41.51
CA PRO A 112 25.98 18.03 -42.52
C PRO A 112 26.63 16.67 -42.26
N ASN A 113 26.69 15.84 -43.31
CA ASN A 113 27.24 14.47 -43.32
C ASN A 113 28.73 14.35 -42.93
N SER A 114 29.36 15.38 -42.36
CA SER A 114 30.81 15.46 -42.17
C SER A 114 31.32 15.01 -40.80
N TRP A 115 30.49 14.44 -39.91
CA TRP A 115 30.90 14.17 -38.52
C TRP A 115 30.97 12.70 -38.09
N PHE A 116 30.75 11.76 -39.00
CA PHE A 116 31.06 10.35 -38.73
C PHE A 116 32.41 10.00 -39.36
N PRO A 117 33.49 9.84 -38.57
CA PRO A 117 34.69 9.18 -39.07
C PRO A 117 34.31 7.73 -39.45
N GLU A 118 34.54 7.35 -40.70
CA GLU A 118 34.19 6.04 -41.28
C GLU A 118 34.94 4.86 -40.62
N ASP A 119 35.86 5.11 -39.69
CA ASP A 119 36.76 4.09 -39.14
C ASP A 119 36.28 3.41 -37.84
N ALA A 120 35.05 3.68 -37.38
CA ALA A 120 34.57 3.14 -36.09
C ALA A 120 33.91 1.75 -36.16
N PHE A 121 33.72 1.16 -37.34
CA PHE A 121 33.24 -0.23 -37.48
C PHE A 121 34.40 -1.23 -37.43
N LYS A 122 35.10 -1.27 -36.29
CA LYS A 122 35.92 -2.44 -35.96
C LYS A 122 34.98 -3.63 -35.72
N LYS A 123 35.15 -4.65 -36.56
CA LYS A 123 34.54 -5.98 -36.48
C LYS A 123 34.52 -6.45 -35.02
N PRO A 124 33.36 -6.88 -34.47
CA PRO A 124 33.29 -7.44 -33.13
C PRO A 124 34.29 -8.59 -33.00
N PRO A 125 35.09 -8.65 -31.92
CA PRO A 125 35.97 -9.79 -31.69
C PRO A 125 35.13 -11.07 -31.66
N GLU A 126 35.62 -12.09 -32.35
CA GLU A 126 35.08 -13.45 -32.33
C GLU A 126 34.75 -13.87 -30.90
N LYS A 127 33.48 -14.24 -30.68
CA LYS A 127 33.00 -14.75 -29.40
C LYS A 127 33.82 -15.97 -29.01
N LYS A 128 34.55 -15.86 -27.90
CA LYS A 128 35.04 -17.02 -27.14
C LYS A 128 33.85 -17.92 -26.80
N PRO A 129 34.05 -19.26 -26.76
CA PRO A 129 33.02 -20.20 -26.36
C PRO A 129 32.48 -19.82 -24.99
N GLU A 130 31.15 -19.68 -24.92
CA GLU A 130 30.37 -19.53 -23.68
C GLU A 130 30.78 -20.62 -22.70
N GLU A 131 31.47 -20.23 -21.62
CA GLU A 131 31.49 -21.04 -20.40
C GLU A 131 30.03 -21.18 -19.93
N GLU A 132 29.61 -22.42 -19.70
CA GLU A 132 28.32 -22.77 -19.14
C GLU A 132 28.09 -21.95 -17.87
N GLY A 133 27.26 -20.91 -17.98
CA GLY A 133 26.86 -20.09 -16.86
C GLY A 133 26.18 -20.96 -15.80
N PRO A 134 26.25 -20.57 -14.52
CA PRO A 134 25.58 -21.29 -13.45
C PRO A 134 24.12 -21.47 -13.82
N SER A 135 23.62 -22.69 -13.69
CA SER A 135 22.25 -23.04 -14.10
C SER A 135 21.24 -22.04 -13.51
N MET A 136 20.16 -21.74 -14.23
CA MET A 136 19.10 -20.83 -13.75
C MET A 136 18.60 -21.14 -12.33
N ALA A 137 18.73 -22.39 -11.88
CA ALA A 137 18.39 -22.80 -10.52
C ALA A 137 19.28 -22.13 -9.45
N GLU A 138 20.55 -21.88 -9.75
CA GLU A 138 21.52 -21.28 -8.83
C GLU A 138 21.31 -19.76 -8.72
N GLU A 139 21.02 -19.09 -9.83
CA GLU A 139 20.67 -17.67 -9.87
C GLU A 139 19.33 -17.39 -9.14
N MET A 140 18.35 -18.29 -9.29
CA MET A 140 17.08 -18.18 -8.58
C MET A 140 17.25 -18.39 -7.07
N LYS A 141 18.17 -19.26 -6.64
CA LYS A 141 18.48 -19.49 -5.23
C LYS A 141 19.14 -18.28 -4.57
N ALA A 142 20.08 -17.63 -5.26
CA ALA A 142 20.69 -16.39 -4.80
C ALA A 142 19.66 -15.25 -4.65
N THR A 143 18.77 -15.11 -5.64
CA THR A 143 17.68 -14.12 -5.61
C THR A 143 16.71 -14.36 -4.45
N TYR A 144 16.34 -15.62 -4.20
CA TYR A 144 15.47 -16.00 -3.09
C TYR A 144 16.12 -15.73 -1.72
N GLN A 145 17.41 -15.99 -1.57
CA GLN A 145 18.15 -15.68 -0.33
C GLN A 145 18.23 -14.16 -0.09
N GLY A 146 18.44 -13.35 -1.14
CA GLY A 146 18.41 -11.88 -1.05
C GLY A 146 17.05 -11.34 -0.60
N LEU A 147 15.96 -11.88 -1.15
CA LEU A 147 14.59 -11.55 -0.73
C LEU A 147 14.32 -11.95 0.71
N LYS A 148 14.80 -13.12 1.15
CA LYS A 148 14.64 -13.59 2.54
C LYS A 148 15.31 -12.66 3.55
N HIS A 149 16.48 -12.11 3.23
CA HIS A 149 17.14 -11.09 4.06
C HIS A 149 16.38 -9.76 4.07
N LYS A 150 15.82 -9.35 2.92
CA LYS A 150 15.02 -8.12 2.84
C LYS A 150 13.70 -8.23 3.60
N VAL A 151 13.05 -9.39 3.57
CA VAL A 151 11.82 -9.68 4.35
C VAL A 151 12.10 -9.74 5.85
N ARG A 152 13.28 -10.21 6.29
CA ARG A 152 13.67 -10.16 7.71
C ARG A 152 14.01 -8.76 8.22
N ASN A 153 14.28 -7.80 7.32
CA ASN A 153 14.52 -6.40 7.66
C ASN A 153 13.25 -5.53 7.58
N LEU A 154 12.09 -6.07 7.20
CA LEU A 154 10.80 -5.37 7.36
C LEU A 154 10.40 -5.18 8.84
N ASP A 155 11.09 -5.84 9.75
CA ASP A 155 10.92 -5.66 11.20
C ASP A 155 11.59 -4.39 11.72
N VAL A 156 12.41 -3.72 10.89
CA VAL A 156 13.07 -2.47 11.24
C VAL A 156 12.18 -1.31 10.81
N CYS A 157 11.63 -0.60 11.79
CA CYS A 157 10.90 0.63 11.55
C CYS A 157 11.91 1.75 11.27
N ASP A 158 12.19 2.01 9.99
CA ASP A 158 13.00 3.13 9.54
C ASP A 158 12.15 4.19 8.82
N GLY A 159 12.43 5.46 9.10
CA GLY A 159 11.82 6.61 8.43
C GLY A 159 11.14 7.60 9.37
N PRO A 160 10.62 8.71 8.83
CA PRO A 160 10.09 9.82 9.62
C PRO A 160 8.83 9.44 10.41
N MET A 161 8.10 8.39 10.02
CA MET A 161 6.91 7.93 10.75
C MET A 161 7.26 6.98 11.90
N CYS A 162 8.50 6.52 12.01
CA CYS A 162 8.93 5.59 13.05
C CYS A 162 9.39 6.39 14.27
N CYS A 163 8.92 5.98 15.44
CA CYS A 163 9.16 6.68 16.70
C CYS A 163 10.33 6.03 17.45
N PRO A 164 11.57 6.55 17.35
CA PRO A 164 12.79 5.89 17.85
C PRO A 164 12.82 5.69 19.38
N GLY A 165 11.95 6.37 20.13
CA GLY A 165 11.77 6.21 21.58
C GLY A 165 10.56 5.38 22.00
N SER A 166 9.90 4.70 21.06
CA SER A 166 8.70 3.90 21.33
C SER A 166 8.99 2.41 21.23
N SER A 167 8.46 1.64 22.18
CA SER A 167 8.47 0.19 22.13
C SER A 167 7.05 -0.33 22.24
N CYS A 168 6.71 -1.33 21.44
CA CYS A 168 5.40 -1.98 21.48
C CYS A 168 5.53 -3.50 21.57
N HIS A 169 4.49 -4.15 22.09
CA HIS A 169 4.41 -5.60 22.19
C HIS A 169 3.22 -6.10 21.37
N PHE A 170 3.31 -7.31 20.82
CA PHE A 170 2.26 -7.87 19.96
C PHE A 170 0.88 -7.89 20.63
N ALA A 171 0.82 -8.10 21.94
CA ALA A 171 -0.42 -8.17 22.72
C ALA A 171 -1.00 -6.81 23.14
N SER A 172 -0.14 -5.82 23.43
CA SER A 172 -0.58 -4.53 23.99
C SER A 172 -0.54 -3.38 22.97
N GLY A 173 0.08 -3.59 21.81
CA GLY A 173 0.24 -2.55 20.79
C GLY A 173 1.07 -1.36 21.30
N CYS A 174 0.83 -0.21 20.68
CA CYS A 174 1.43 1.07 21.02
C CYS A 174 0.55 1.84 22.02
N SER A 175 1.16 2.70 22.85
CA SER A 175 0.41 3.53 23.79
C SER A 175 -0.50 4.50 23.04
N SER A 176 -1.79 4.53 23.40
CA SER A 176 -2.78 5.44 22.80
C SER A 176 -2.45 6.92 23.03
N SER A 177 -1.69 7.24 24.08
CA SER A 177 -1.21 8.60 24.35
C SER A 177 -0.32 9.17 23.25
N ARG A 178 0.32 8.30 22.44
CA ARG A 178 1.22 8.69 21.34
C ARG A 178 0.47 9.04 20.04
N GLY A 179 -0.85 8.92 20.03
CA GLY A 179 -1.69 9.11 18.84
C GLY A 179 -1.97 7.80 18.09
N THR A 180 -2.48 7.93 16.87
CA THR A 180 -2.83 6.81 15.98
C THR A 180 -1.56 6.13 15.46
N THR A 181 -1.22 5.01 16.08
CA THR A 181 0.03 4.27 15.83
C THR A 181 -0.21 2.80 15.50
N ARG A 182 0.74 2.20 14.78
CA ARG A 182 0.81 0.77 14.48
C ARG A 182 2.13 0.20 14.99
N CYS A 183 2.10 -1.01 15.54
CA CYS A 183 3.29 -1.69 16.03
C CYS A 183 3.99 -2.47 14.89
N ILE A 184 5.26 -2.18 14.63
CA ILE A 184 6.08 -2.81 13.59
C ILE A 184 7.21 -3.63 14.24
N GLY A 185 7.43 -4.85 13.77
CA GLY A 185 8.53 -5.72 14.24
C GLY A 185 8.29 -6.47 15.56
N ALA A 186 7.11 -6.33 16.17
CA ALA A 186 6.77 -7.12 17.36
C ALA A 186 6.42 -8.57 16.98
N GLY A 187 6.96 -9.52 17.76
CA GLY A 187 6.78 -10.96 17.52
C GLY A 187 6.48 -11.72 18.82
N LEU A 188 5.66 -12.78 18.71
CA LEU A 188 5.29 -13.63 19.85
C LEU A 188 6.33 -14.75 20.10
N PHE A 189 7.04 -15.20 19.07
CA PHE A 189 8.00 -16.30 19.18
C PHE A 189 9.15 -16.19 18.15
N PRO A 190 10.39 -15.84 18.58
CA PRO A 190 10.75 -15.41 19.93
C PRO A 190 10.08 -14.07 20.30
N PRO A 191 9.81 -13.82 21.60
CA PRO A 191 9.24 -12.55 22.05
C PRO A 191 10.21 -11.42 21.71
N LYS A 192 9.75 -10.48 20.88
CA LYS A 192 10.51 -9.33 20.43
C LYS A 192 9.64 -8.08 20.53
N PHE A 193 10.25 -7.00 21.03
CA PHE A 193 9.64 -5.68 21.04
C PHE A 193 9.71 -5.09 19.63
N GLY A 194 8.61 -4.49 19.21
CA GLY A 194 8.53 -3.69 18.00
C GLY A 194 8.72 -2.21 18.30
N THR A 195 8.71 -1.39 17.24
CA THR A 195 8.69 0.08 17.30
C THR A 195 7.34 0.58 16.81
N CYS A 196 6.83 1.67 17.40
CA CYS A 196 5.60 2.29 16.93
C CYS A 196 5.85 3.13 15.68
N GLN A 197 4.95 3.00 14.72
CA GLN A 197 4.88 3.79 13.51
C GLN A 197 3.59 4.61 13.50
N CYS A 198 3.69 5.91 13.25
CA CYS A 198 2.52 6.75 13.04
C CYS A 198 1.74 6.29 11.81
N VAL A 199 0.40 6.23 11.92
CA VAL A 199 -0.46 5.93 10.77
C VAL A 199 -0.37 7.05 9.73
N THR A 200 -0.15 8.28 10.21
CA THR A 200 -0.16 9.53 9.48
C THR A 200 0.84 10.49 10.13
N GLY A 201 1.58 11.22 9.30
CA GLY A 201 2.54 12.23 9.77
C GLY A 201 3.88 11.67 10.26
N ALA A 202 4.80 12.59 10.55
CA ALA A 202 6.10 12.26 11.13
C ALA A 202 5.96 12.08 12.65
N CYS A 203 6.77 11.18 13.20
CA CYS A 203 6.92 11.04 14.63
C CYS A 203 7.92 12.05 15.17
N ASP A 204 7.59 12.70 16.27
CA ASP A 204 8.51 13.59 16.95
C ASP A 204 9.60 12.82 17.72
N HIS A 205 10.56 13.55 18.29
CA HIS A 205 11.64 12.97 19.10
C HIS A 205 11.15 12.37 20.42
N GLU A 206 9.96 12.75 20.89
CA GLU A 206 9.32 12.24 22.11
C GLU A 206 8.50 10.96 21.84
N GLY A 207 8.30 10.64 20.55
CA GLY A 207 7.60 9.48 20.04
C GLY A 207 6.08 9.66 19.96
N TYR A 208 5.59 10.88 19.70
CA TYR A 208 4.19 11.21 19.40
C TYR A 208 3.98 11.47 17.91
N CYS A 209 2.80 11.11 17.43
CA CYS A 209 2.36 11.37 16.07
C CYS A 209 1.68 12.73 15.96
N SER A 210 1.74 13.35 14.79
CA SER A 210 1.14 14.67 14.52
C SER A 210 -0.39 14.68 14.72
N ASP A 211 -1.02 13.52 14.62
CA ASP A 211 -2.46 13.33 14.81
C ASP A 211 -2.83 12.97 16.25
N ALA A 212 -1.86 12.91 17.16
CA ALA A 212 -2.18 12.86 18.57
C ALA A 212 -3.00 14.12 18.87
N PRO A 213 -4.21 14.01 19.47
CA PRO A 213 -4.92 15.19 19.93
C PRO A 213 -3.92 15.97 20.77
N GLY A 214 -3.58 17.18 20.30
CA GLY A 214 -2.41 17.89 20.78
C GLY A 214 -2.40 17.88 22.30
N ARG A 215 -1.23 17.67 22.92
CA ARG A 215 -1.11 17.75 24.38
C ARG A 215 -1.82 18.98 24.93
N GLU A 216 -1.83 20.08 24.18
CA GLU A 216 -2.54 21.31 24.50
C GLU A 216 -4.05 21.12 24.78
N ASP A 217 -4.75 20.21 24.10
CA ASP A 217 -6.17 19.91 24.34
C ASP A 217 -6.40 18.99 25.54
N LEU A 218 -5.43 18.12 25.87
CA LEU A 218 -5.50 17.25 27.05
C LEU A 218 -5.05 17.99 28.32
N GLU A 219 -4.02 18.84 28.25
CA GLU A 219 -3.53 19.64 29.37
C GLU A 219 -4.52 20.78 29.71
N ARG A 220 -5.15 21.43 28.71
CA ARG A 220 -6.27 22.38 28.98
C ARG A 220 -7.47 21.73 29.64
N LYS A 221 -7.66 20.42 29.50
CA LYS A 221 -8.80 19.73 30.13
C LYS A 221 -8.53 19.37 31.59
N PHE A 222 -7.28 19.46 32.06
CA PHE A 222 -6.89 19.15 33.44
C PHE A 222 -6.44 20.37 34.26
N GLU A 223 -6.17 21.52 33.63
CA GLU A 223 -5.94 22.81 34.33
C GLU A 223 -7.18 23.71 34.38
N ALA A 224 -8.32 23.17 34.84
CA ALA A 224 -9.42 24.00 35.32
C ALA A 224 -9.33 24.08 36.87
N PRO A 225 -8.95 25.24 37.45
CA PRO A 225 -8.95 25.42 38.90
C PRO A 225 -10.38 25.66 39.43
N GLY A 226 -10.71 24.98 40.53
CA GLY A 226 -11.88 25.25 41.39
C GLY A 226 -13.18 24.62 40.90
N ALA A 227 -13.68 23.54 41.49
CA ALA A 227 -14.40 23.56 42.77
C ALA A 227 -15.38 24.74 42.86
N GLU A 228 -16.65 24.53 42.46
CA GLU A 228 -17.82 24.74 43.32
C GLU A 228 -19.12 24.40 42.57
N ALA A 229 -19.94 23.57 43.23
CA ALA A 229 -21.39 23.45 43.09
C ALA A 229 -22.02 23.20 41.69
N ALA A 230 -22.36 21.93 41.43
CA ALA A 230 -23.66 21.59 40.86
C ALA A 230 -23.99 20.11 41.16
N GLU A 231 -24.64 19.90 42.30
CA GLU A 231 -25.50 18.73 42.48
C GLU A 231 -26.60 18.75 41.41
N GLY A 232 -26.88 17.60 40.82
CA GLY A 232 -28.16 17.35 40.14
C GLY A 232 -28.14 17.42 38.61
N VAL A 233 -27.64 16.38 37.97
CA VAL A 233 -28.32 15.86 36.76
C VAL A 233 -28.44 14.35 36.90
N ALA A 234 -29.69 13.93 37.00
CA ALA A 234 -30.11 12.58 37.20
C ALA A 234 -29.58 11.63 36.12
N ASN A 235 -29.22 10.45 36.59
CA ASN A 235 -29.12 9.18 35.87
C ASN A 235 -29.97 9.15 34.58
N ALA A 236 -29.33 9.34 33.43
CA ALA A 236 -29.89 8.90 32.17
C ALA A 236 -29.84 7.37 32.16
N ALA A 237 -30.92 6.77 32.67
CA ALA A 237 -31.19 5.35 32.57
C ALA A 237 -31.15 4.95 31.09
N LEU A 238 -30.08 4.28 30.68
CA LEU A 238 -30.05 3.50 29.45
C LEU A 238 -31.23 2.50 29.50
N PRO A 239 -32.05 2.40 28.45
CA PRO A 239 -33.13 1.44 28.42
C PRO A 239 -32.51 0.03 28.46
N ARG A 240 -32.65 -0.65 29.60
CA ARG A 240 -32.48 -2.10 29.69
C ARG A 240 -33.61 -2.74 28.88
N HIS A 241 -33.39 -2.86 27.57
CA HIS A 241 -34.19 -3.73 26.71
C HIS A 241 -33.72 -5.17 26.95
N SER A 242 -34.14 -5.76 28.07
CA SER A 242 -34.00 -7.18 28.34
C SER A 242 -35.04 -7.95 27.54
N ASP A 243 -34.83 -8.03 26.23
CA ASP A 243 -35.59 -8.94 25.36
C ASP A 243 -34.93 -10.33 25.42
N PRO A 244 -35.60 -11.37 25.95
CA PRO A 244 -35.03 -12.71 26.07
C PRO A 244 -34.70 -13.37 24.72
N ARG A 245 -35.11 -12.76 23.60
CA ARG A 245 -34.79 -13.20 22.24
C ARG A 245 -33.33 -12.99 21.86
N PHE A 246 -32.62 -12.03 22.47
CA PHE A 246 -31.20 -11.79 22.17
C PHE A 246 -30.24 -12.78 22.85
N ALA A 247 -30.67 -13.47 23.92
CA ALA A 247 -29.85 -14.48 24.57
C ALA A 247 -29.64 -15.74 23.71
N LEU A 248 -30.60 -16.07 22.84
CA LEU A 248 -30.51 -17.25 21.96
C LEU A 248 -29.54 -17.05 20.77
N PHE A 249 -29.37 -15.82 20.28
CA PHE A 249 -28.43 -15.54 19.18
C PHE A 249 -26.96 -15.62 19.63
N GLY A 250 -26.66 -15.34 20.90
CA GLY A 250 -25.30 -15.43 21.44
C GLY A 250 -24.75 -16.85 21.52
N ILE A 251 -25.60 -17.86 21.74
CA ILE A 251 -25.17 -19.27 21.85
C ILE A 251 -24.97 -19.89 20.47
N ALA A 252 -25.82 -19.52 19.50
CA ALA A 252 -25.72 -20.02 18.12
C ALA A 252 -24.40 -19.58 17.44
N SER A 253 -23.92 -18.35 17.70
CA SER A 253 -22.68 -17.85 17.11
C SER A 253 -21.45 -18.59 17.66
N VAL A 254 -21.40 -18.90 18.96
CA VAL A 254 -20.30 -19.65 19.58
C VAL A 254 -20.22 -21.08 19.02
N LEU A 255 -21.36 -21.77 18.86
CA LEU A 255 -21.39 -23.11 18.27
C LEU A 255 -20.93 -23.12 16.80
N LEU A 256 -21.26 -22.08 16.04
CA LEU A 256 -20.85 -21.95 14.64
C LEU A 256 -19.33 -21.74 14.52
N VAL A 257 -18.74 -20.91 15.38
CA VAL A 257 -17.28 -20.68 15.40
C VAL A 257 -16.52 -21.95 15.80
N VAL A 258 -17.00 -22.68 16.82
CA VAL A 258 -16.40 -23.97 17.21
C VAL A 258 -16.54 -25.01 16.10
N GLY A 259 -17.70 -25.07 15.43
CA GLY A 259 -17.92 -25.95 14.29
C GLY A 259 -16.96 -25.69 13.13
N LEU A 260 -16.78 -24.41 12.74
CA LEU A 260 -15.81 -24.03 11.71
C LEU A 260 -14.37 -24.38 12.09
N ALA A 261 -13.97 -24.16 13.35
CA ALA A 261 -12.64 -24.52 13.83
C ALA A 261 -12.38 -26.05 13.74
N VAL A 262 -13.37 -26.87 14.06
CA VAL A 262 -13.27 -28.34 13.92
C VAL A 262 -13.19 -28.75 12.45
N VAL A 263 -14.01 -28.15 11.57
CA VAL A 263 -13.97 -28.44 10.13
C VAL A 263 -12.61 -28.07 9.53
N VAL A 264 -12.08 -26.88 9.82
CA VAL A 264 -10.76 -26.43 9.35
C VAL A 264 -9.63 -27.31 9.90
N ARG A 265 -9.70 -27.72 11.16
CA ARG A 265 -8.71 -28.65 11.74
C ARG A 265 -8.79 -30.02 11.08
N SER A 266 -9.98 -30.49 10.72
CA SER A 266 -10.17 -31.77 10.05
C SER A 266 -9.72 -31.75 8.59
N SER A 267 -9.93 -30.64 7.86
CA SER A 267 -9.50 -30.49 6.47
C SER A 267 -7.98 -30.41 6.38
N ARG A 268 -7.33 -29.71 7.31
CA ARG A 268 -5.86 -29.65 7.38
C ARG A 268 -5.23 -31.02 7.57
N ARG A 269 -5.79 -31.86 8.45
CA ARG A 269 -5.35 -33.26 8.64
C ARG A 269 -5.55 -34.12 7.39
N ARG A 270 -6.56 -33.83 6.55
CA ARG A 270 -6.74 -34.55 5.28
C ARG A 270 -5.72 -34.10 4.23
N ALA A 271 -5.36 -32.82 4.19
CA ALA A 271 -4.33 -32.31 3.29
C ALA A 271 -2.95 -32.88 3.61
N GLU A 272 -2.58 -32.98 4.90
CA GLU A 272 -1.31 -33.59 5.33
C GLU A 272 -1.22 -35.06 4.88
N ARG A 273 -2.30 -35.85 5.05
CA ARG A 273 -2.32 -37.25 4.58
C ARG A 273 -2.23 -37.40 3.05
N GLN A 274 -2.72 -36.43 2.29
CA GLN A 274 -2.58 -36.46 0.83
C GLN A 274 -1.14 -36.15 0.38
N GLN A 275 -0.40 -35.35 1.14
CA GLN A 275 1.02 -35.09 0.84
C GLN A 275 1.89 -36.31 1.15
N ASP A 276 1.66 -36.98 2.28
CA ASP A 276 2.40 -38.20 2.63
C ASP A 276 2.21 -39.30 1.58
N ALA A 277 0.97 -39.49 1.10
CA ALA A 277 0.67 -40.47 0.06
C ALA A 277 1.32 -40.14 -1.30
N LEU A 278 1.45 -38.86 -1.65
CA LEU A 278 2.12 -38.42 -2.88
C LEU A 278 3.64 -38.61 -2.80
N GLN A 279 4.21 -38.47 -1.61
CA GLN A 279 5.65 -38.64 -1.41
C GLN A 279 6.07 -40.12 -1.53
N GLU A 280 5.27 -41.06 -1.00
CA GLU A 280 5.52 -42.50 -1.20
C GLU A 280 5.43 -42.90 -2.68
N THR A 281 4.49 -42.33 -3.46
CA THR A 281 4.41 -42.63 -4.89
C THR A 281 5.63 -42.16 -5.68
N PHE A 282 6.29 -41.07 -5.25
CA PHE A 282 7.44 -40.51 -5.95
C PHE A 282 8.76 -41.25 -5.65
N GLU A 283 8.87 -41.90 -4.49
CA GLU A 283 10.04 -42.73 -4.16
C GLU A 283 10.03 -44.07 -4.92
N CYS A 284 8.86 -44.65 -5.20
CA CYS A 284 8.77 -45.89 -5.99
C CYS A 284 9.17 -45.70 -7.46
N GLU A 285 8.91 -44.54 -8.06
CA GLU A 285 9.21 -44.27 -9.48
C GLU A 285 10.72 -44.03 -9.75
N ASN A 286 11.52 -43.70 -8.72
CA ASN A 286 12.96 -43.45 -8.87
C ASN A 286 13.84 -44.69 -8.59
N LEU A 287 13.24 -45.86 -8.35
CA LEU A 287 13.95 -47.11 -8.06
C LEU A 287 13.89 -48.14 -9.20
N GLU A 288 13.21 -47.84 -10.31
CA GLU A 288 13.24 -48.59 -11.58
C GLU A 288 14.16 -47.92 -12.62
#